data_AF-A0A9E5XA74-F1
#
_entry.id   AF-A0A9E5XA74-F1
#
_cell.length_a   1.000
_cell.length_b   1.000
_cell.length_c   1.000
_cell.angle_alpha   90.00
_cell.angle_beta   90.00
_cell.angle_gamma   90.00
#
_symmetry.space_group_name_H-M   'P 1'
#
loop_
_entity.id
_entity.type
_entity.pdbx_description
1 polymer ?
#
loop_
_entity_poly.entity_id
_entity_poly.type
_entity_poly.pdbx_seq_one_letter_code
_entity_poly.pdbx_strand_id
1 'polypeptide(L)'
;MKRLMKLTGFLAGLGAAVWLMRDRLISLALPREPEPPTFRVDPAPEADDLTAIKGIGDVFASRLQQQGITTLQALAKADPAVLAEQLDTPQSRVEGWIAEAGQHSTAT
;
A
#
# COMPACT_ATOMS: atom_id res chain seq x y z
N MET A 1 -22.52 -31.03 -27.04
CA MET A 1 -22.72 -30.12 -25.89
C MET A 1 -21.35 -29.56 -25.51
N LYS A 2 -21.05 -28.34 -25.96
CA LYS A 2 -20.60 -27.18 -25.17
C LYS A 2 -19.48 -27.46 -24.12
N ARG A 3 -18.21 -27.25 -24.51
CA ARG A 3 -17.23 -26.18 -24.10
C ARG A 3 -16.67 -26.38 -22.67
N LEU A 4 -15.41 -26.77 -22.46
CA LEU A 4 -14.13 -26.06 -22.67
C LEU A 4 -13.90 -24.84 -21.75
N MET A 5 -12.98 -24.96 -20.78
CA MET A 5 -11.82 -24.06 -20.49
C MET A 5 -11.17 -24.54 -19.16
N LYS A 6 -9.97 -25.14 -19.15
CA LYS A 6 -8.60 -24.57 -19.14
C LYS A 6 -8.21 -23.73 -17.92
N LEU A 7 -7.19 -24.25 -17.22
CA LEU A 7 -6.06 -23.58 -16.57
C LEU A 7 -6.30 -22.25 -15.84
N THR A 8 -6.29 -22.29 -14.51
CA THR A 8 -5.84 -21.18 -13.66
C THR A 8 -5.51 -21.77 -12.30
N GLY A 9 -4.24 -21.77 -11.92
CA GLY A 9 -3.86 -22.32 -10.61
C GLY A 9 -2.37 -22.30 -10.28
N PHE A 10 -1.54 -21.60 -11.06
CA PHE A 10 -0.09 -21.52 -10.82
C PHE A 10 0.43 -20.09 -10.55
N LEU A 11 -0.45 -19.10 -10.40
CA LEU A 11 -0.11 -17.72 -9.98
C LEU A 11 -0.30 -17.47 -8.47
N ALA A 12 -0.56 -18.52 -7.67
CA ALA A 12 -0.79 -18.41 -6.22
C ALA A 12 0.50 -18.44 -5.38
N GLY A 13 1.68 -18.67 -5.97
CA GLY A 13 2.93 -18.86 -5.22
C GLY A 13 3.64 -17.57 -4.84
N LEU A 14 3.72 -16.59 -5.73
CA LEU A 14 4.53 -15.38 -5.52
C LEU A 14 3.77 -14.26 -4.79
N GLY A 15 2.47 -14.09 -5.06
CA GLY A 15 1.62 -13.14 -4.33
C GLY A 15 1.47 -13.50 -2.84
N ALA A 16 1.38 -14.80 -2.53
CA ALA A 16 1.31 -15.26 -1.14
C ALA A 16 2.62 -15.03 -0.37
N ALA A 17 3.79 -15.14 -1.02
CA ALA A 17 5.07 -14.88 -0.37
C ALA A 17 5.23 -13.39 0.01
N VAL A 18 4.77 -12.48 -0.85
CA VAL A 18 4.76 -11.04 -0.57
C VAL A 18 3.72 -10.69 0.52
N TRP A 19 2.57 -11.37 0.56
CA TRP A 19 1.56 -11.20 1.62
C TRP A 19 2.00 -11.77 2.98
N LEU A 20 2.78 -12.86 2.99
CA LEU A 20 3.27 -13.49 4.23
C LEU A 20 4.51 -12.78 4.81
N MET A 21 5.35 -12.14 3.98
CA MET A 21 6.56 -11.44 4.43
C MET A 21 6.26 -10.10 5.10
N ARG A 22 5.16 -9.43 4.72
CA ARG A 22 4.76 -8.13 5.32
C ARG A 22 4.48 -8.25 6.83
N ASP A 23 3.98 -9.40 7.30
CA ASP A 23 3.58 -9.61 8.70
C ASP A 23 4.73 -10.06 9.63
N ARG A 24 5.81 -10.63 9.08
CA ARG A 24 6.85 -11.31 9.88
C ARG A 24 8.02 -10.45 10.36
N LEU A 25 8.07 -9.15 10.01
CA LEU A 25 9.12 -8.24 10.48
C LEU A 25 8.96 -7.77 11.94
N ILE A 26 7.82 -8.04 12.59
CA ILE A 26 7.56 -7.68 14.00
C ILE A 26 7.51 -8.97 14.86
N SER A 27 8.62 -9.71 15.01
CA SER A 27 8.58 -10.94 15.85
C SER A 27 9.89 -11.43 16.47
N LEU A 28 10.96 -10.64 16.51
CA LEU A 28 12.18 -11.08 17.21
C LEU A 28 12.59 -10.11 18.32
N ALA A 29 12.28 -10.53 19.55
CA ALA A 29 12.83 -10.13 20.86
C ALA A 29 12.05 -9.09 21.69
N LEU A 30 11.19 -9.57 22.59
CA LEU A 30 11.16 -9.08 23.98
C LEU A 30 10.87 -10.29 24.91
N PRO A 31 11.67 -10.48 25.96
CA PRO A 31 11.12 -10.14 27.27
C PRO A 31 12.17 -9.45 28.16
N ARG A 32 12.08 -8.12 28.23
CA ARG A 32 12.44 -7.35 29.42
C ARG A 32 11.24 -6.46 29.70
N GLU A 33 10.58 -6.68 30.83
CA GLU A 33 9.49 -5.80 31.29
C GLU A 33 10.02 -4.35 31.34
N PRO A 34 9.51 -3.45 30.48
CA PRO A 34 9.94 -2.06 30.45
C PRO A 34 9.26 -1.29 31.59
N GLU A 35 9.95 -0.26 32.10
CA GLU A 35 9.36 0.78 32.94
C GLU A 35 8.02 1.27 32.34
N PRO A 36 7.03 1.67 33.16
CA PRO A 36 5.72 2.08 32.69
C PRO A 36 5.89 3.11 31.56
N PRO A 37 5.52 2.76 30.32
CA PRO A 37 5.75 3.66 29.21
C PRO A 37 4.91 4.90 29.45
N THR A 38 5.57 6.05 29.66
CA THR A 38 4.96 7.30 29.23
C THR A 38 4.60 7.07 27.77
N PHE A 39 3.30 6.96 27.47
CA PHE A 39 2.76 6.85 26.13
C PHE A 39 3.08 8.15 25.41
N ARG A 40 4.33 8.26 24.95
CA ARG A 40 4.69 9.16 23.88
C ARG A 40 4.05 8.51 22.67
N VAL A 41 2.90 9.03 22.28
CA VAL A 41 2.48 8.91 20.89
C VAL A 41 3.61 9.57 20.13
N ASP A 42 4.53 8.77 19.58
CA ASP A 42 5.33 9.26 18.47
C ASP A 42 4.30 9.80 17.48
N PRO A 43 4.39 11.09 17.06
CA PRO A 43 3.40 11.65 16.17
C PRO A 43 3.27 10.67 15.01
N ALA A 44 2.07 10.11 14.83
CA ALA A 44 1.78 9.28 13.69
C ALA A 44 2.33 10.04 12.47
N PRO A 45 3.13 9.39 11.60
CA PRO A 45 3.67 10.08 10.43
C PRO A 45 2.52 10.83 9.80
N GLU A 46 2.63 12.17 9.75
CA GLU A 46 1.55 13.03 9.29
C GLU A 46 1.08 12.44 7.96
N ALA A 47 -0.19 12.03 7.92
CA ALA A 47 -0.75 11.46 6.72
C ALA A 47 -0.68 12.57 5.66
N ASP A 48 0.03 12.31 4.57
CA ASP A 48 0.08 13.29 3.49
C ASP A 48 -1.31 13.41 2.88
N ASP A 49 -1.59 14.61 2.39
CA ASP A 49 -2.78 14.82 1.59
C ASP A 49 -2.60 14.17 0.20
N LEU A 50 -3.05 12.91 0.08
CA LEU A 50 -3.05 12.18 -1.19
C LEU A 50 -3.97 12.84 -2.24
N THR A 51 -4.88 13.72 -1.84
CA THR A 51 -5.76 14.46 -2.77
C THR A 51 -5.02 15.55 -3.54
N ALA A 52 -3.77 15.85 -3.15
CA ALA A 52 -2.88 16.73 -3.92
C ALA A 52 -2.55 16.17 -5.31
N ILE A 53 -2.68 14.85 -5.52
CA ILE A 53 -2.45 14.19 -6.80
C ILE A 53 -3.70 14.31 -7.67
N LYS A 54 -3.52 14.77 -8.91
CA LYS A 54 -4.62 14.93 -9.84
C LYS A 54 -5.29 13.59 -10.16
N GLY A 55 -6.59 13.53 -9.84
CA GLY A 55 -7.42 12.34 -10.08
C GLY A 55 -7.53 11.41 -8.86
N ILE A 56 -6.86 11.73 -7.75
CA ILE A 56 -7.15 11.15 -6.44
C ILE A 56 -8.09 12.11 -5.71
N GLY A 57 -9.36 11.73 -5.61
CA GLY A 57 -10.32 12.40 -4.72
C GLY A 57 -10.43 11.67 -3.37
N ASP A 58 -11.25 12.20 -2.47
CA ASP A 58 -11.46 11.66 -1.10
C ASP A 58 -11.76 10.16 -1.08
N VAL A 59 -12.51 9.67 -2.07
CA VAL A 59 -12.86 8.25 -2.21
C VAL A 59 -11.62 7.40 -2.46
N PHE A 60 -10.74 7.82 -3.37
CA PHE A 60 -9.52 7.08 -3.69
C PHE A 60 -8.48 7.25 -2.58
N ALA A 61 -8.37 8.44 -1.99
CA ALA A 61 -7.52 8.68 -0.82
C ALA A 61 -7.91 7.74 0.33
N SER A 62 -9.21 7.63 0.64
CA SER A 62 -9.71 6.70 1.68
C SER A 62 -9.38 5.25 1.35
N ARG A 63 -9.53 4.83 0.09
CA ARG A 63 -9.19 3.45 -0.32
C ARG A 63 -7.68 3.18 -0.24
N LEU A 64 -6.85 4.15 -0.59
CA LEU A 64 -5.40 4.07 -0.45
C LEU A 64 -4.99 3.94 1.03
N GLN A 65 -5.61 4.73 1.90
CA GLN A 65 -5.42 4.64 3.35
C GLN A 65 -5.84 3.26 3.87
N GLN A 66 -6.92 2.66 3.36
CA GLN A 66 -7.31 1.29 3.69
C GLN A 66 -6.29 0.24 3.26
N GLN A 67 -5.49 0.50 2.22
CA GLN A 67 -4.35 -0.35 1.83
C GLN A 67 -3.07 -0.07 2.65
N GLY A 68 -3.13 0.88 3.59
CA GLY A 68 -2.00 1.33 4.40
C GLY A 68 -1.09 2.34 3.68
N ILE A 69 -1.57 2.94 2.58
CA ILE A 69 -0.87 4.02 1.89
C ILE A 69 -1.43 5.34 2.40
N THR A 70 -0.69 5.97 3.30
CA THR A 70 -1.07 7.25 3.92
C THR A 70 -0.13 8.38 3.57
N THR A 71 0.94 8.12 2.82
CA THR A 71 1.95 9.12 2.43
C THR A 71 2.22 9.07 0.93
N LEU A 72 2.62 10.21 0.36
CA LEU A 72 3.02 10.33 -1.04
C LEU A 72 4.24 9.45 -1.34
N GLN A 73 5.16 9.33 -0.39
CA GLN A 73 6.32 8.46 -0.53
C GLN A 73 5.93 6.97 -0.56
N ALA A 74 4.95 6.55 0.24
CA ALA A 74 4.45 5.18 0.22
C ALA A 74 3.75 4.86 -1.10
N LEU A 75 2.97 5.82 -1.62
CA LEU A 75 2.33 5.68 -2.93
C LEU A 75 3.37 5.58 -4.05
N ALA A 76 4.40 6.44 -4.05
CA ALA A 76 5.47 6.43 -5.04
C ALA A 76 6.28 5.13 -5.08
N LYS A 77 6.30 4.36 -3.98
CA LYS A 77 7.00 3.06 -3.87
C LYS A 77 6.07 1.85 -4.08
N ALA A 78 4.77 2.08 -4.23
CA ALA A 78 3.81 1.00 -4.42
C ALA A 78 3.94 0.36 -5.81
N ASP A 79 3.51 -0.89 -5.94
CA ASP A 79 3.44 -1.56 -7.23
C ASP A 79 2.14 -1.17 -7.96
N PRO A 80 2.21 -0.54 -9.16
CA PRO A 80 1.03 -0.10 -9.88
C PRO A 80 0.09 -1.24 -10.25
N ALA A 81 0.59 -2.44 -10.55
CA ALA A 81 -0.24 -3.57 -10.95
C ALA A 81 -1.05 -4.11 -9.75
N VAL A 82 -0.40 -4.27 -8.60
CA VAL A 82 -1.06 -4.73 -7.37
C VAL A 82 -2.10 -3.71 -6.90
N LEU A 83 -1.74 -2.43 -6.92
CA LEU A 83 -2.64 -1.37 -6.45
C LEU A 83 -3.85 -1.19 -7.39
N ALA A 84 -3.64 -1.33 -8.70
CA ALA A 84 -4.70 -1.30 -9.70
C ALA A 84 -5.75 -2.38 -9.47
N GLU A 85 -5.32 -3.62 -9.20
CA GLU A 85 -6.23 -4.72 -8.86
C GLU A 85 -6.98 -4.45 -7.55
N GLN A 86 -6.30 -3.97 -6.51
CA GLN A 86 -6.91 -3.69 -5.20
C GLN A 86 -7.94 -2.54 -5.26
N LEU A 87 -7.69 -1.54 -6.10
CA LEU A 87 -8.53 -0.36 -6.22
C LEU A 87 -9.57 -0.47 -7.34
N ASP A 88 -9.63 -1.61 -8.04
CA ASP A 88 -10.43 -1.81 -9.26
C ASP A 88 -10.30 -0.64 -10.24
N THR A 89 -9.04 -0.24 -10.48
CA THR A 89 -8.68 0.96 -11.23
C THR A 89 -7.68 0.60 -12.32
N PRO A 90 -7.77 1.18 -13.53
CA PRO A 90 -6.80 0.90 -14.59
C PRO A 90 -5.36 1.18 -14.14
N GLN A 91 -4.45 0.24 -14.42
CA GLN A 91 -3.03 0.37 -14.08
C GLN A 91 -2.41 1.67 -14.60
N SER A 92 -2.74 2.08 -15.82
CA SER A 92 -2.25 3.34 -16.41
C SER A 92 -2.61 4.58 -15.59
N ARG A 93 -3.75 4.56 -14.88
CA ARG A 93 -4.15 5.65 -13.98
C ARG A 93 -3.32 5.64 -12.70
N VAL A 94 -3.10 4.46 -12.14
CA VAL A 94 -2.27 4.28 -10.95
C VAL A 94 -0.82 4.67 -11.22
N GLU A 95 -0.27 4.28 -12.38
CA GLU A 95 1.07 4.70 -12.82
C GLU A 95 1.21 6.21 -12.86
N GLY A 96 0.18 6.92 -13.34
CA GLY A 96 0.11 8.38 -13.31
C GLY A 96 0.18 8.93 -11.88
N TRP A 97 -0.59 8.35 -10.96
CA TRP A 97 -0.57 8.74 -9.55
C TRP A 97 0.80 8.52 -8.89
N ILE A 98 1.45 7.38 -9.15
CA ILE A 98 2.77 7.05 -8.62
C ILE A 98 3.83 8.02 -9.14
N ALA A 99 3.79 8.35 -10.43
CA ALA A 99 4.69 9.32 -11.03
C ALA A 99 4.54 10.72 -10.41
N GLU A 100 3.31 11.17 -10.18
CA GLU A 100 3.00 12.45 -9.53
C GLU A 100 3.39 12.43 -8.05
N ALA A 101 3.11 11.35 -7.33
CA ALA A 101 3.53 11.16 -5.95
C ALA A 101 5.06 11.26 -5.78
N GLY A 102 5.82 10.68 -6.72
CA GLY A 102 7.28 10.77 -6.74
C GLY A 102 7.78 12.22 -6.89
N GLN A 103 7.08 13.06 -7.65
CA GLN A 103 7.40 14.48 -7.80
C GLN A 103 7.07 15.25 -6.52
N HIS A 104 5.89 15.03 -5.95
CA HIS A 104 5.43 15.75 -4.75
C HIS A 104 6.19 15.34 -3.47
N SER A 105 6.68 14.10 -3.39
CA SER A 105 7.45 13.62 -2.22
C SER A 105 8.87 14.19 -2.10
N THR A 106 9.40 14.83 -3.16
CA THR A 106 10.73 15.45 -3.14
C THR A 106 10.72 16.93 -2.75
N ALA A 107 9.53 17.50 -2.52
CA ALA A 107 9.34 18.93 -2.28
C ALA A 107 9.38 19.37 -0.80
N THR A 108 9.71 18.46 0.11
CA THR A 108 9.83 18.72 1.57
C THR A 108 11.22 18.34 2.06
#